data_AF-A0A2V1BAA7-F1
#
_entry.id   AF-A0A2V1BAA7-F1
#
_cell.length_a   1.000
_cell.length_b   1.000
_cell.length_c   1.000
_cell.angle_alpha   90.00
_cell.angle_beta   90.00
_cell.angle_gamma   90.00
#
_symmetry.space_group_name_H-M   'P 1'
#
loop_
_entity.id
_entity.type
_entity.pdbx_description
1 polymer ?
#
loop_
_entity_poly.entity_id
_entity_poly.type
_entity_poly.pdbx_seq_one_letter_code
_entity_poly.pdbx_strand_id
1 'polypeptide(L)'
;MSVTTSIDITAPPAVVREKFLDFPSIPKYTPNGFIRSIAPSTLRTTPKDLQPGDKLDCVLRYGKTSISTTVVVNNPELFSWSASFLGKVIGEHMFRFEELDGGGRTRFVHEERFVPALWLLMGENWLARAIGAREETFEGFKGFNQDFKVWIETT
;
A
#
# COMPACT_ATOMS: atom_id res chain seq x y z
N MET A 1 5.97 15.11 2.04
CA MET A 1 5.41 14.64 3.33
C MET A 1 5.27 13.13 3.26
N SER A 2 5.43 12.38 4.35
CA SER A 2 5.18 10.94 4.34
C SER A 2 4.38 10.47 5.55
N VAL A 3 3.68 9.35 5.36
CA VAL A 3 3.05 8.54 6.40
C VAL A 3 3.76 7.19 6.38
N THR A 4 4.23 6.72 7.53
CA THR A 4 4.93 5.44 7.64
C THR A 4 4.43 4.72 8.86
N THR A 5 4.14 3.43 8.69
CA THR A 5 3.82 2.49 9.77
C THR A 5 4.62 1.22 9.54
N SER A 6 4.85 0.45 10.60
CA SER A 6 5.50 -0.85 10.48
C SER A 6 4.94 -1.82 11.50
N ILE A 7 4.94 -3.10 11.16
CA ILE A 7 4.61 -4.19 12.06
C ILE A 7 5.55 -5.36 11.81
N ASP A 8 5.88 -6.09 12.87
CA ASP A 8 6.68 -7.31 12.75
C ASP A 8 5.75 -8.53 12.58
N ILE A 9 6.03 -9.37 11.61
CA ILE A 9 5.27 -10.57 11.25
C ILE A 9 6.16 -11.81 11.45
N THR A 10 5.59 -12.85 12.06
CA THR A 10 6.25 -14.14 12.38
C THR A 10 6.24 -15.06 11.16
N ALA A 11 6.80 -14.57 10.06
CA ALA A 11 7.02 -15.31 8.83
C ALA A 11 8.22 -14.73 8.06
N PRO A 12 8.90 -15.54 7.22
CA PRO A 12 9.97 -15.06 6.35
C PRO A 12 9.50 -14.02 5.32
N PRO A 13 10.34 -13.07 4.86
CA PRO A 13 9.96 -12.02 3.91
C PRO A 13 9.34 -12.54 2.62
N ALA A 14 9.86 -13.66 2.09
CA ALA A 14 9.31 -14.30 0.89
C ALA A 14 7.84 -14.73 1.07
N VAL A 15 7.49 -15.28 2.24
CA VAL A 15 6.12 -15.71 2.57
C VAL A 15 5.20 -14.51 2.74
N VAL A 16 5.67 -13.49 3.47
CA VAL A 16 4.90 -12.25 3.67
C VAL A 16 4.62 -11.57 2.33
N ARG A 17 5.64 -11.46 1.46
CA ARG A 17 5.47 -10.89 0.12
C ARG A 17 4.53 -11.71 -0.75
N GLU A 18 4.66 -13.03 -0.75
CA GLU A 18 3.76 -13.91 -1.52
C GLU A 18 2.30 -13.71 -1.10
N LYS A 19 2.04 -13.68 0.20
CA LYS A 19 0.70 -13.41 0.75
C LYS A 19 0.22 -12.00 0.40
N PHE A 20 1.10 -10.99 0.45
CA PHE A 20 0.75 -9.62 0.07
C PHE A 20 0.30 -9.52 -1.39
N LEU A 21 1.02 -10.19 -2.30
CA LEU A 21 0.72 -10.20 -3.73
C LEU A 21 -0.50 -11.07 -4.10
N ASP A 22 -1.08 -11.81 -3.16
CA ASP A 22 -2.38 -12.46 -3.33
C ASP A 22 -3.52 -11.42 -3.19
N PHE A 23 -3.56 -10.47 -4.13
CA PHE A 23 -4.54 -9.39 -4.10
C PHE A 23 -6.01 -9.85 -4.01
N PRO A 24 -6.44 -10.95 -4.66
CA PRO A 24 -7.79 -11.49 -4.49
C PRO A 24 -8.17 -11.84 -3.04
N SER A 25 -7.19 -12.03 -2.15
CA SER A 25 -7.44 -12.31 -0.74
C SER A 25 -7.52 -11.08 0.16
N ILE A 26 -7.13 -9.88 -0.32
CA ILE A 26 -7.29 -8.60 0.40
C ILE A 26 -8.71 -8.43 0.98
N PRO A 27 -9.79 -8.52 0.19
CA PRO A 27 -11.14 -8.33 0.72
C PRO A 27 -11.59 -9.43 1.70
N LYS A 28 -10.82 -10.52 1.85
CA LYS A 28 -11.14 -11.61 2.80
C LYS A 28 -10.61 -11.30 4.20
N TYR A 29 -9.36 -10.82 4.31
CA TYR A 29 -8.74 -10.56 5.62
C TYR A 29 -8.98 -9.13 6.13
N THR A 30 -9.15 -8.16 5.24
CA THR A 30 -9.45 -6.78 5.62
C THR A 30 -10.66 -6.26 4.83
N PRO A 31 -11.84 -6.92 4.96
CA PRO A 31 -13.01 -6.60 4.16
C PRO A 31 -13.39 -5.14 4.30
N ASN A 32 -13.20 -4.55 5.49
CA ASN A 32 -13.50 -3.16 5.80
C ASN A 32 -12.29 -2.22 5.89
N GLY A 33 -11.11 -2.69 5.48
CA GLY A 33 -9.84 -2.00 5.65
C GLY A 33 -9.67 -0.74 4.81
N PHE A 34 -8.54 -0.07 5.06
CA PHE A 34 -8.13 1.09 4.30
C PHE A 34 -7.90 0.76 2.82
N ILE A 35 -7.20 -0.34 2.54
CA ILE A 35 -7.04 -0.93 1.21
C ILE A 35 -8.10 -2.03 1.07
N ARG A 36 -9.11 -1.80 0.23
CA ARG A 36 -10.20 -2.77 -0.01
C ARG A 36 -9.86 -3.77 -1.11
N SER A 37 -9.19 -3.29 -2.15
CA SER A 37 -8.75 -4.14 -3.26
C SER A 37 -7.60 -3.50 -4.03
N ILE A 38 -6.82 -4.37 -4.64
CA ILE A 38 -5.81 -4.07 -5.64
C ILE A 38 -6.05 -5.07 -6.77
N ALA A 39 -6.01 -4.64 -8.02
CA ALA A 39 -6.12 -5.55 -9.16
C ALA A 39 -5.25 -5.02 -10.32
N PRO A 40 -4.55 -5.89 -11.06
CA PRO A 40 -4.00 -5.52 -12.36
C PRO A 40 -5.13 -5.01 -13.27
N SER A 41 -4.93 -3.86 -13.91
CA SER A 41 -5.93 -3.30 -14.83
C SER A 41 -6.08 -4.12 -16.12
N THR A 42 -5.16 -5.05 -16.38
CA THR A 42 -5.25 -6.00 -17.48
C THR A 42 -5.24 -7.43 -16.93
N LEU A 43 -6.16 -8.27 -17.42
CA LEU A 43 -6.35 -9.65 -16.94
C LEU A 43 -5.21 -10.61 -17.31
N ARG A 44 -4.17 -10.15 -18.01
CA ARG A 44 -3.08 -10.99 -18.52
C ARG A 44 -1.85 -11.04 -17.63
N THR A 45 -1.80 -10.21 -16.59
CA THR A 45 -0.63 -10.10 -15.72
C THR A 45 -0.99 -10.58 -14.32
N THR A 46 -0.25 -11.55 -13.78
CA THR A 46 -0.41 -11.93 -12.38
C THR A 46 0.28 -10.90 -11.49
N PRO A 47 -0.13 -10.72 -10.22
CA PRO A 47 0.54 -9.79 -9.31
C PRO A 47 2.05 -10.02 -9.17
N LYS A 48 2.50 -11.28 -9.30
CA LYS A 48 3.92 -11.64 -9.23
C LYS A 48 4.71 -11.20 -10.46
N ASP A 49 4.04 -11.08 -11.61
CA ASP A 49 4.67 -10.75 -12.90
C ASP A 49 4.62 -9.25 -13.24
N LEU A 50 3.91 -8.45 -12.42
CA LEU A 50 3.78 -7.00 -12.62
C LEU A 50 5.16 -6.33 -12.76
N GLN A 51 5.32 -5.57 -13.84
CA GLN A 51 6.54 -4.82 -14.14
C GLN A 51 6.33 -3.32 -13.86
N PRO A 52 7.41 -2.56 -13.61
CA PRO A 52 7.34 -1.10 -13.58
C PRO A 52 6.64 -0.55 -14.84
N GLY A 53 5.66 0.32 -14.65
CA GLY A 53 4.82 0.88 -15.71
C GLY A 53 3.46 0.21 -15.88
N ASP A 54 3.27 -1.01 -15.37
CA ASP A 54 1.96 -1.68 -15.38
C ASP A 54 0.94 -0.92 -14.55
N LYS A 55 -0.34 -1.05 -14.94
CA LYS A 55 -1.46 -0.35 -14.30
C LYS A 55 -2.17 -1.24 -13.30
N LEU A 56 -2.54 -0.64 -12.18
CA LEU A 56 -3.37 -1.23 -11.14
C LEU A 56 -4.63 -0.40 -10.96
N ASP A 57 -5.74 -1.09 -10.67
CA ASP A 57 -6.95 -0.48 -10.14
C ASP A 57 -7.00 -0.75 -8.63
N CYS A 58 -7.01 0.32 -7.85
CA CYS A 58 -7.01 0.26 -6.40
C CYS A 58 -8.30 0.87 -5.85
N VAL A 59 -8.86 0.24 -4.82
CA VAL A 59 -9.95 0.80 -4.01
C VAL A 59 -9.42 1.05 -2.59
N LEU A 60 -9.29 2.32 -2.24
CA LEU A 60 -8.62 2.81 -1.04
C LEU A 60 -9.59 3.61 -0.14
N ARG A 61 -9.08 4.07 1.01
CA ARG A 61 -9.79 4.88 2.00
C ARG A 61 -11.16 4.30 2.36
N TYR A 62 -11.17 3.02 2.74
CA TYR A 62 -12.37 2.32 3.19
C TYR A 62 -13.45 2.20 2.10
N GLY A 63 -13.05 2.17 0.82
CA GLY A 63 -13.98 2.10 -0.31
C GLY A 63 -14.38 3.44 -0.90
N LYS A 64 -13.91 4.56 -0.33
CA LYS A 64 -14.30 5.92 -0.75
C LYS A 64 -13.54 6.40 -1.99
N THR A 65 -12.45 5.74 -2.37
CA THR A 65 -11.58 6.21 -3.45
C THR A 65 -11.19 5.07 -4.37
N SER A 66 -11.62 5.13 -5.63
CA SER A 66 -11.13 4.27 -6.70
C SER A 66 -10.12 5.05 -7.53
N ILE A 67 -8.94 4.49 -7.73
CA ILE A 67 -7.84 5.16 -8.44
C ILE A 67 -7.06 4.15 -9.30
N SER A 68 -6.66 4.59 -10.49
CA SER A 68 -5.70 3.86 -11.31
C SER A 68 -4.28 4.31 -10.94
N THR A 69 -3.43 3.37 -10.54
CA THR A 69 -2.04 3.60 -10.14
C THR A 69 -1.08 2.90 -11.09
N THR A 70 0.20 3.23 -11.00
CA THR A 70 1.25 2.67 -11.85
C THR A 70 2.28 1.98 -10.99
N VAL A 71 2.58 0.71 -11.24
CA VAL A 71 3.65 -0.02 -10.56
C VAL A 71 4.97 0.71 -10.77
N VAL A 72 5.71 0.92 -9.68
CA VAL A 72 7.02 1.56 -9.68
C VAL A 72 8.11 0.53 -9.40
N VAL A 73 7.93 -0.29 -8.36
CA VAL A 73 8.84 -1.39 -8.02
C VAL A 73 8.04 -2.65 -7.71
N ASN A 74 8.53 -3.79 -8.19
CA ASN A 74 8.04 -5.11 -7.79
C ASN A 74 9.22 -6.09 -7.72
N ASN A 75 9.88 -6.16 -6.56
CA ASN A 75 11.01 -7.05 -6.32
C ASN A 75 10.84 -7.74 -4.94
N PRO A 76 11.75 -8.64 -4.53
CA PRO A 76 11.62 -9.37 -3.26
C PRO A 76 11.53 -8.50 -2.00
N GLU A 77 12.11 -7.30 -2.01
CA GLU A 77 12.22 -6.42 -0.84
C GLU A 77 11.15 -5.32 -0.82
N LEU A 78 10.60 -4.96 -1.99
CA LEU A 78 9.71 -3.81 -2.16
C LEU A 78 8.67 -4.06 -3.25
N PHE A 79 7.42 -3.76 -2.90
CA PHE A 79 6.36 -3.48 -3.86
C PHE A 79 5.91 -2.02 -3.72
N SER A 80 5.83 -1.28 -4.81
CA SER A 80 5.31 0.09 -4.79
C SER A 80 4.55 0.48 -6.04
N TRP A 81 3.63 1.43 -5.87
CA TRP A 81 2.93 2.09 -6.98
C TRP A 81 2.90 3.60 -6.78
N SER A 82 2.72 4.32 -7.87
CA SER A 82 2.51 5.76 -7.87
C SER A 82 1.10 6.12 -8.31
N ALA A 83 0.53 7.12 -7.65
CA ALA A 83 -0.67 7.81 -8.10
C ALA A 83 -0.25 9.02 -8.95
N SER A 84 -0.98 9.28 -10.03
CA SER A 84 -0.75 10.43 -10.90
C SER A 84 -2.05 11.21 -11.14
N PHE A 85 -1.94 12.54 -11.20
CA PHE A 85 -3.03 13.45 -11.54
C PHE A 85 -2.57 14.42 -12.63
N LEU A 86 -3.33 14.52 -13.73
CA LEU A 86 -2.98 15.33 -14.91
C LEU A 86 -1.54 15.11 -15.41
N GLY A 87 -1.10 13.85 -15.45
CA GLY A 87 0.24 13.46 -15.91
C GLY A 87 1.38 13.74 -14.92
N LYS A 88 1.10 14.27 -13.72
CA LYS A 88 2.11 14.49 -12.67
C LYS A 88 1.96 13.43 -11.58
N VAL A 89 3.07 12.85 -11.14
CA VAL A 89 3.09 11.97 -9.95
C VAL A 89 2.79 12.79 -8.71
N ILE A 90 1.81 12.33 -7.93
CA ILE A 90 1.32 13.03 -6.73
C ILE A 90 1.70 12.31 -5.44
N GLY A 91 2.04 11.04 -5.54
CA GLY A 91 2.55 10.26 -4.41
C GLY A 91 2.97 8.86 -4.84
N GLU A 92 3.75 8.22 -3.97
CA GLU A 92 4.15 6.82 -4.09
C GLU A 92 3.78 6.07 -2.81
N HIS A 93 3.15 4.91 -2.98
CA HIS A 93 2.73 3.99 -1.94
C HIS A 93 3.65 2.77 -1.98
N MET A 94 4.27 2.43 -0.86
CA MET A 94 5.33 1.41 -0.75
C MET A 94 5.02 0.41 0.35
N PHE A 95 5.39 -0.85 0.09
CA PHE A 95 5.34 -1.98 1.01
C PHE A 95 6.71 -2.66 1.00
N ARG A 96 7.46 -2.56 2.10
CA ARG A 96 8.77 -3.21 2.25
C ARG A 96 8.68 -4.45 3.10
N PHE A 97 9.45 -5.46 2.70
CA PHE A 97 9.55 -6.76 3.35
C PHE A 97 10.95 -6.93 3.93
N GLU A 98 11.21 -6.26 5.06
CA GLU A 98 12.55 -6.21 5.65
C GLU A 98 12.80 -7.46 6.51
N GLU A 99 13.94 -8.12 6.32
CA GLU A 99 14.30 -9.30 7.09
C GLU A 99 14.60 -8.98 8.56
N LEU A 100 14.11 -9.82 9.47
CA LEU A 100 14.47 -9.84 10.88
C LEU A 100 14.89 -11.25 11.31
N ASP A 101 15.68 -11.31 12.38
CA ASP A 101 16.08 -12.56 13.06
C ASP A 101 16.63 -13.64 12.12
N GLY A 102 17.44 -13.23 11.13
CA GLY A 102 18.10 -14.14 10.17
C GLY A 102 17.14 -14.86 9.22
N GLY A 103 16.01 -14.24 8.87
CA GLY A 103 15.05 -14.77 7.89
C GLY A 103 13.79 -15.39 8.51
N GLY A 104 13.74 -15.52 9.84
CA GLY A 104 12.58 -16.11 10.52
C GLY A 104 11.39 -15.14 10.67
N ARG A 105 11.65 -13.83 10.60
CA ARG A 105 10.65 -12.77 10.78
C ARG A 105 10.78 -11.69 9.72
N THR A 106 9.71 -10.92 9.55
CA THR A 106 9.66 -9.80 8.61
C THR A 106 9.19 -8.55 9.33
N ARG A 107 9.91 -7.43 9.14
CA ARG A 107 9.35 -6.10 9.37
C ARG A 107 8.64 -5.66 8.11
N PHE A 108 7.31 -5.65 8.17
CA PHE A 108 6.47 -5.12 7.11
C PHE A 108 6.34 -3.61 7.29
N VAL A 109 6.90 -2.83 6.36
CA VAL A 109 6.83 -1.36 6.40
C VAL A 109 5.87 -0.88 5.32
N HIS A 110 4.88 -0.10 5.75
CA HIS A 110 3.83 0.44 4.91
C HIS A 110 3.95 1.97 4.91
N GLU A 111 4.33 2.52 3.77
CA GLU A 111 4.65 3.94 3.61
C GLU A 111 3.90 4.56 2.44
N GLU A 112 3.48 5.81 2.59
CA GLU A 112 3.07 6.67 1.48
C GLU A 112 3.87 7.98 1.53
N ARG A 113 4.52 8.31 0.41
CA ARG A 113 5.27 9.55 0.21
C ARG A 113 4.49 10.44 -0.75
N PHE A 114 3.98 11.56 -0.24
CA PHE A 114 3.29 12.56 -1.03
C PHE A 114 4.29 13.54 -1.66
N VAL A 115 4.17 13.73 -2.98
CA VAL A 115 4.89 14.78 -3.70
C VAL A 115 4.21 16.11 -3.38
N PRO A 116 4.95 17.15 -2.94
CA PRO A 116 4.34 18.40 -2.49
C PRO A 116 3.46 19.10 -3.53
N ALA A 117 3.60 18.81 -4.83
CA ALA A 117 3.15 19.64 -5.96
C ALA A 117 1.65 20.01 -6.04
N LEU A 118 0.75 19.44 -5.21
CA LEU A 118 -0.66 19.89 -5.11
C LEU A 118 -0.94 20.98 -4.06
N TRP A 119 0.01 21.26 -3.17
CA TRP A 119 -0.13 22.20 -2.04
C TRP A 119 -0.54 23.63 -2.40
N LEU A 120 -0.17 24.12 -3.59
CA LEU A 120 -0.44 25.50 -4.01
C LEU A 120 -1.91 25.75 -4.42
N LEU A 121 -2.72 24.70 -4.59
CA LEU A 121 -4.09 24.82 -5.12
C LEU A 121 -5.20 24.67 -4.05
N MET A 122 -4.87 24.43 -2.78
CA MET A 122 -5.84 23.88 -1.80
C MET A 122 -6.40 24.86 -0.74
N GLY A 123 -6.06 26.16 -0.80
CA GLY A 123 -6.67 27.23 0.03
C GLY A 123 -6.35 27.17 1.54
N GLU A 124 -6.83 28.12 2.35
CA GLU A 124 -6.37 28.35 3.74
C GLU A 124 -6.69 27.20 4.74
N ASN A 125 -7.77 26.44 4.53
CA ASN A 125 -8.14 25.30 5.39
C ASN A 125 -7.39 23.99 5.06
N TRP A 126 -6.41 24.05 4.15
CA TRP A 126 -5.69 22.88 3.69
C TRP A 126 -4.88 22.19 4.79
N LEU A 127 -4.29 22.94 5.73
CA LEU A 127 -3.39 22.37 6.74
C LEU A 127 -4.15 21.43 7.68
N ALA A 128 -5.31 21.86 8.17
CA ALA A 128 -6.17 21.02 9.01
C ALA A 128 -6.68 19.79 8.24
N ARG A 129 -7.05 19.94 6.96
CA ARG A 129 -7.46 18.82 6.09
C ARG A 129 -6.31 17.85 5.82
N ALA A 130 -5.10 18.36 5.61
CA ALA A 130 -3.90 17.55 5.40
C ALA A 130 -3.50 16.80 6.67
N ILE A 131 -3.62 17.42 7.84
CA ILE A 131 -3.40 16.75 9.13
C ILE A 131 -4.43 15.64 9.34
N GLY A 132 -5.72 15.93 9.17
CA GLY A 132 -6.78 14.92 9.31
C GLY A 132 -6.64 13.77 8.31
N ALA A 133 -6.30 14.07 7.05
CA ALA A 133 -6.04 13.04 6.04
C ALA A 133 -4.79 12.21 6.37
N ARG A 134 -3.75 12.82 6.94
CA ARG A 134 -2.55 12.12 7.39
C ARG A 134 -2.86 11.16 8.54
N GLU A 135 -3.65 11.60 9.52
CA GLU A 135 -4.06 10.78 10.66
C GLU A 135 -4.97 9.61 10.23
N GLU A 136 -5.96 9.88 9.38
CA GLU A 136 -6.81 8.84 8.77
C GLU A 136 -5.98 7.81 7.99
N THR A 137 -4.98 8.26 7.22
CA THR A 137 -4.07 7.38 6.47
C THR A 137 -3.21 6.55 7.42
N PHE A 138 -2.66 7.17 8.47
CA PHE A 138 -1.83 6.48 9.46
C PHE A 138 -2.59 5.38 10.19
N GLU A 139 -3.79 5.68 10.70
CA GLU A 139 -4.63 4.67 11.36
C GLU A 139 -5.15 3.62 10.38
N GLY A 140 -5.47 4.02 9.15
CA GLY A 140 -5.81 3.10 8.07
C GLY A 140 -4.70 2.09 7.76
N PHE A 141 -3.45 2.54 7.69
CA PHE A 141 -2.29 1.68 7.47
C PHE A 141 -2.06 0.74 8.64
N LYS A 142 -2.14 1.24 9.88
CA LYS A 142 -2.05 0.39 11.09
C LYS A 142 -3.11 -0.70 11.09
N GLY A 143 -4.36 -0.36 10.78
CA GLY A 143 -5.46 -1.33 10.70
C GLY A 143 -5.19 -2.40 9.64
N PHE A 144 -4.85 -1.98 8.42
CA PHE A 144 -4.49 -2.90 7.33
C PHE A 144 -3.34 -3.85 7.73
N ASN A 145 -2.27 -3.30 8.30
CA ASN A 145 -1.10 -4.07 8.72
C ASN A 145 -1.44 -5.12 9.79
N GLN A 146 -2.31 -4.76 10.73
CA GLN A 146 -2.75 -5.66 11.79
C GLN A 146 -3.59 -6.82 11.23
N ASP A 147 -4.57 -6.52 10.37
CA ASP A 147 -5.40 -7.54 9.72
C ASP A 147 -4.54 -8.49 8.86
N PHE A 148 -3.60 -7.92 8.10
CA PHE A 148 -2.67 -8.66 7.26
C PHE A 148 -1.75 -9.60 8.07
N LYS A 149 -1.19 -9.10 9.18
CA LYS A 149 -0.41 -9.92 10.12
C LYS A 149 -1.22 -11.09 10.66
N VAL A 150 -2.43 -10.83 11.16
CA VAL A 150 -3.31 -11.88 11.70
C VAL A 150 -3.58 -12.94 10.65
N TRP A 151 -3.88 -12.54 9.42
CA TRP A 151 -4.12 -13.48 8.33
C TRP A 151 -2.90 -14.36 8.02
N ILE A 152 -1.70 -13.79 7.96
CA ILE A 152 -0.47 -14.56 7.72
C ILE A 152 -0.21 -15.56 8.85
N GLU A 153 -0.33 -15.12 10.11
CA GLU A 153 0.06 -15.93 11.27
C GLU A 153 -0.97 -17.01 11.65
N THR A 154 -2.15 -17.00 11.02
CA THR A 154 -3.23 -17.96 11.28
C THR A 154 -3.55 -18.86 10.09
N THR A 155 -2.87 -18.67 8.95
CA THR A 155 -3.12 -19.42 7.69
C THR A 155 -1.88 -20.14 7.19
#